data_AF-G2GBT1-F1
#
_entry.id   AF-G2GBT1-F1
#
_cell.length_a   1.000
_cell.length_b   1.000
_cell.length_c   1.000
_cell.angle_alpha   90.00
_cell.angle_beta   90.00
_cell.angle_gamma   90.00
#
_symmetry.space_group_name_H-M   'P 1'
#
loop_
_entity.id
_entity.type
_entity.pdbx_description
1 polymer ?
#
loop_
_entity_poly.entity_id
_entity_poly.type
_entity_poly.pdbx_seq_one_letter_code
_entity_poly.pdbx_strand_id
1 'polypeptide(L)'
;MGDACCDDDPSPTDPVPVDRHPLAAGEGRRLLTPDDVHHQWFATVRLREGYDMGAVDTFLREVEYTIDQLFKQTSSLREQLAARPAQPAGPSSDSAAMIITHAERTAHEALTDARAERERMVKQARAEAERITRDAQLQAERIEHGALSRSQELHQHMSERHADLQELNRSRMALAQQLADLRRLVDEYRSQLTGSLENRLDDIERRADEYLDQEAAPQPWSKRRPLETPGRDGTQVPTQQQRAG
;
A
#
# COMPACT_ATOMS: atom_id res chain seq x y z
N MET A 1 -14.58 28.01 -33.67
CA MET A 1 -13.93 29.20 -33.06
C MET A 1 -12.74 28.68 -32.25
N GLY A 2 -11.51 28.90 -32.76
CA GLY A 2 -10.18 28.62 -32.16
C GLY A 2 -9.90 27.14 -31.87
N ASP A 3 -9.04 26.39 -32.57
CA ASP A 3 -7.73 26.68 -33.17
C ASP A 3 -6.72 27.23 -32.16
N ALA A 4 -5.98 26.31 -31.53
CA ALA A 4 -4.67 26.55 -30.93
C ALA A 4 -3.98 25.18 -30.77
N CYS A 5 -2.97 25.00 -31.62
CA CYS A 5 -2.14 23.84 -31.81
C CYS A 5 -1.15 23.61 -30.67
N CYS A 6 -0.63 22.38 -30.59
CA CYS A 6 0.75 22.01 -30.27
C CYS A 6 1.40 22.61 -29.00
N ASP A 7 1.49 21.79 -27.96
CA ASP A 7 2.63 21.72 -27.03
C ASP A 7 3.05 20.22 -27.10
N ASP A 8 4.05 19.75 -27.84
CA ASP A 8 5.44 20.19 -28.02
C ASP A 8 6.18 20.35 -26.68
N ASP A 9 6.39 19.22 -26.00
CA ASP A 9 7.43 19.08 -24.99
C ASP A 9 8.52 18.12 -25.47
N PRO A 10 9.46 18.57 -26.32
CA PRO A 10 10.77 17.96 -26.42
C PRO A 10 11.72 18.70 -25.48
N SER A 11 11.90 18.19 -24.26
CA SER A 11 13.04 18.61 -23.44
C SER A 11 14.34 18.15 -24.12
N PRO A 12 15.23 19.08 -24.51
CA PRO A 12 16.41 18.77 -25.29
C PRO A 12 17.64 18.61 -24.39
N THR A 13 18.70 18.05 -24.99
CA THR A 13 20.12 18.09 -24.58
C THR A 13 20.65 16.96 -23.71
N ASP A 14 20.79 15.78 -24.33
CA ASP A 14 22.08 15.07 -24.21
C ASP A 14 23.21 16.01 -24.65
N PRO A 15 24.38 16.03 -23.99
CA PRO A 15 25.52 16.79 -24.45
C PRO A 15 25.95 16.25 -25.82
N VAL A 16 25.72 17.05 -26.86
CA VAL A 16 26.32 16.83 -28.18
C VAL A 16 27.82 16.69 -27.97
N PRO A 17 28.46 15.58 -28.40
CA PRO A 17 29.91 15.52 -28.49
C PRO A 17 30.32 16.64 -29.45
N VAL A 18 31.01 17.65 -28.92
CA VAL A 18 31.61 18.68 -29.76
C VAL A 18 32.83 18.02 -30.42
N ASP A 19 32.57 17.14 -31.39
CA ASP A 19 33.54 16.76 -32.41
C ASP A 19 33.76 17.97 -33.31
N ARG A 20 34.46 18.97 -32.76
CA ARG A 20 35.20 19.95 -33.53
C ARG A 20 36.65 19.50 -33.60
N HIS A 21 36.87 18.27 -34.06
CA HIS A 21 38.13 17.90 -34.70
C HIS A 21 38.01 18.25 -36.17
N PRO A 22 38.73 19.25 -36.69
CA PRO A 22 38.81 19.46 -38.12
C PRO A 22 39.54 18.25 -38.72
N LEU A 23 38.79 17.43 -39.46
CA LEU A 23 39.35 16.45 -40.39
C LEU A 23 40.03 17.21 -41.54
N ALA A 24 41.33 17.43 -41.39
CA ALA A 24 42.22 17.70 -42.52
C ALA A 24 43.64 17.25 -42.11
N ALA A 25 44.14 16.23 -42.80
CA ALA A 25 45.54 15.84 -42.78
C ALA A 25 46.41 17.08 -43.04
N GLY A 26 47.25 17.42 -42.07
CA GLY A 26 48.18 18.54 -42.16
C GLY A 26 49.37 18.19 -43.06
N GLU A 27 49.16 18.09 -44.36
CA GLU A 27 50.25 18.30 -45.32
C GLU A 27 50.61 19.79 -45.28
N GLY A 28 51.67 20.12 -44.54
CA GLY A 28 52.26 21.47 -44.52
C GLY A 28 52.15 22.26 -43.21
N ARG A 29 51.60 21.70 -42.12
CA ARG A 29 51.78 22.33 -40.80
C ARG A 29 53.16 21.97 -40.27
N ARG A 30 54.09 22.94 -40.31
CA ARG A 30 55.39 22.86 -39.62
C ARG A 30 55.10 22.44 -38.17
N LEU A 31 55.65 21.29 -37.75
CA LEU A 31 55.56 20.83 -36.37
C LEU A 31 56.10 21.95 -35.48
N LEU A 32 55.34 22.33 -34.44
CA LEU A 32 55.72 23.40 -33.52
C LEU A 32 57.07 23.06 -32.89
N THR A 33 58.03 23.95 -33.04
CA THR A 33 59.27 23.89 -32.26
C THR A 33 59.03 24.55 -30.89
N PRO A 34 59.80 24.19 -29.84
CA PRO A 34 59.73 24.88 -28.55
C PRO A 34 59.88 26.41 -28.71
N ASP A 35 60.75 26.84 -29.62
CA ASP A 35 61.00 28.25 -29.95
C ASP A 35 59.77 28.95 -30.58
N ASP A 36 58.96 28.23 -31.36
CA ASP A 36 57.72 28.78 -31.96
C ASP A 36 56.65 29.08 -30.91
N VAL A 37 56.63 28.33 -29.79
CA VAL A 37 55.68 28.54 -28.69
C VAL A 37 56.13 29.71 -27.81
N HIS A 38 57.44 29.82 -27.55
CA HIS A 38 58.02 30.90 -26.75
C HIS A 38 57.82 32.29 -27.39
N HIS A 39 57.83 32.38 -28.72
CA HIS A 39 57.67 33.65 -29.45
C HIS A 39 56.22 33.98 -29.82
N GLN A 40 55.23 33.21 -29.34
CA GLN A 40 53.83 33.44 -29.67
C GLN A 40 53.23 34.56 -28.81
N TRP A 41 52.90 35.70 -29.42
CA TRP A 41 52.17 36.78 -28.76
C TRP A 41 50.67 36.76 -29.11
N PHE A 42 49.82 36.91 -28.10
CA PHE A 42 48.37 37.01 -28.25
C PHE A 42 47.91 38.46 -28.05
N ALA A 43 47.06 38.98 -28.93
CA ALA A 43 46.48 40.32 -28.79
C ALA A 43 45.35 40.33 -27.75
N THR A 44 45.29 41.36 -26.90
CA THR A 44 44.26 41.48 -25.85
C THR A 44 42.98 42.14 -26.39
N VAL A 45 41.82 41.51 -26.19
CA VAL A 45 40.52 42.02 -26.64
C VAL A 45 39.71 42.53 -25.45
N ARG A 46 39.46 43.84 -25.38
CA ARG A 46 38.91 44.55 -24.20
C ARG A 46 37.41 44.34 -23.91
N LEU A 47 36.68 43.53 -24.69
CA LEU A 47 35.20 43.49 -24.66
C LEU A 47 34.57 42.08 -24.58
N ARG A 48 35.30 41.03 -24.19
CA ARG A 48 34.73 39.69 -23.92
C ARG A 48 35.41 39.01 -22.73
N GLU A 49 34.73 38.03 -22.11
CA GLU A 49 35.35 37.09 -21.16
C GLU A 49 36.63 36.53 -21.79
N GLY A 50 37.76 36.92 -21.24
CA GLY A 50 39.09 36.62 -21.76
C GLY A 50 39.76 35.53 -20.94
N TYR A 51 40.63 34.76 -21.58
CA TYR A 51 41.56 33.89 -20.88
C TYR A 51 42.44 34.74 -19.95
N ASP A 52 42.68 34.24 -18.73
CA ASP A 52 43.64 34.85 -17.83
C ASP A 52 45.05 34.77 -18.45
N MET A 53 45.63 35.92 -18.78
CA MET A 53 46.94 36.02 -19.41
C MET A 53 48.05 35.36 -18.58
N GLY A 54 47.95 35.38 -17.24
CA GLY A 54 48.93 34.73 -16.36
C GLY A 54 48.81 33.20 -16.37
N ALA A 55 47.58 32.69 -16.42
CA ALA A 55 47.31 31.26 -16.56
C ALA A 55 47.75 30.75 -17.95
N VAL A 56 47.52 31.55 -19.00
CA VAL A 56 47.96 31.23 -20.36
C VAL A 56 49.48 31.18 -20.46
N ASP A 57 50.21 32.15 -19.90
CA ASP A 57 51.69 32.12 -19.87
C ASP A 57 52.23 30.88 -19.15
N THR A 58 51.62 30.52 -18.03
CA THR A 58 52.00 29.33 -17.26
C THR A 58 51.77 28.05 -18.06
N PHE A 59 50.64 27.94 -18.77
CA PHE A 59 50.35 26.81 -19.65
C PHE A 59 51.31 26.74 -20.84
N LEU A 60 51.69 27.87 -21.45
CA LEU A 60 52.63 27.89 -22.57
C LEU A 60 54.03 27.40 -22.16
N ARG A 61 54.50 27.72 -20.94
CA ARG A 61 55.75 27.17 -20.39
C ARG A 61 55.68 25.64 -20.22
N GLU A 62 54.53 25.09 -19.84
CA GLU A 62 54.33 23.64 -19.72
C GLU A 62 54.30 22.95 -21.09
N VAL A 63 53.65 23.58 -22.08
CA VAL A 63 53.63 23.10 -23.47
C VAL A 63 55.03 23.10 -24.07
N GLU A 64 55.80 24.17 -23.90
CA GLU A 64 57.20 24.27 -24.37
C GLU A 64 58.05 23.14 -23.81
N TYR A 65 58.00 22.91 -22.49
CA TYR A 65 58.71 21.84 -21.81
C TYR A 65 58.33 20.46 -22.39
N THR A 66 57.04 20.22 -22.59
CA THR A 66 56.55 18.93 -23.12
C THR A 66 57.03 18.66 -24.54
N ILE A 67 57.04 19.69 -25.40
CA ILE A 67 57.51 19.57 -26.77
C ILE A 67 59.02 19.27 -26.80
N ASP A 68 59.83 19.97 -26.00
CA ASP A 68 61.27 19.69 -25.88
C ASP A 68 61.54 18.24 -25.41
N GLN A 69 60.78 17.76 -24.43
CA GLN A 69 60.87 16.37 -23.97
C GLN A 69 60.53 15.36 -25.07
N LEU A 70 59.46 15.59 -25.83
CA LEU A 70 59.08 14.72 -26.95
C LEU A 70 60.14 14.70 -28.05
N PHE A 71 60.78 15.83 -28.36
CA PHE A 71 61.88 15.89 -29.32
C PHE A 71 63.11 15.11 -28.84
N LYS A 72 63.45 15.18 -27.54
CA LYS A 72 64.53 14.38 -26.93
C LYS A 72 64.21 12.88 -26.94
N GLN A 73 62.98 12.51 -26.60
CA GLN A 73 62.55 11.12 -26.62
C GLN A 73 62.58 10.54 -28.03
N THR A 74 62.02 11.24 -29.02
CA THR A 74 62.04 10.77 -30.42
C THR A 74 63.46 10.64 -30.97
N SER A 75 64.36 11.55 -30.60
CA SER A 75 65.78 11.47 -31.00
C SER A 75 66.49 10.29 -30.34
N SER A 76 66.32 10.10 -29.02
CA SER A 76 66.94 8.98 -28.31
C SER A 76 66.40 7.62 -28.75
N LEU A 77 65.11 7.51 -29.07
CA LEU A 77 64.51 6.31 -29.68
C LEU A 77 65.10 6.03 -31.07
N ARG A 78 65.30 7.07 -31.89
CA ARG A 78 65.94 6.93 -33.20
C ARG A 78 67.39 6.50 -33.08
N GLU A 79 68.15 7.06 -32.14
CA GLU A 79 69.52 6.64 -31.85
C GLU A 79 69.58 5.20 -31.33
N GLN A 80 68.65 4.79 -30.46
CA GLN A 80 68.57 3.40 -29.99
C GLN A 80 68.25 2.41 -31.12
N LEU A 81 67.38 2.79 -32.06
CA LEU A 81 67.09 1.98 -33.24
C LEU A 81 68.28 1.92 -34.22
N ALA A 82 69.05 3.01 -34.34
CA ALA A 82 70.25 3.05 -35.16
C ALA A 82 71.46 2.33 -34.52
N ALA A 83 71.57 2.37 -33.20
CA ALA A 83 72.63 1.72 -32.42
C ALA A 83 72.38 0.20 -32.23
N ARG A 84 71.16 -0.28 -32.47
CA ARG A 84 70.89 -1.71 -32.52
C ARG A 84 71.44 -2.25 -33.84
N PRO A 85 72.55 -3.02 -33.84
CA PRO A 85 73.10 -3.55 -35.08
C PRO A 85 72.02 -4.38 -35.78
N ALA A 86 71.79 -4.07 -37.05
CA ALA A 86 70.94 -4.88 -37.92
C ALA A 86 71.53 -6.29 -37.99
N GLN A 87 71.00 -7.23 -37.22
CA GLN A 87 71.29 -8.65 -37.40
C GLN A 87 70.72 -9.07 -38.76
N PRO A 88 71.54 -9.56 -39.71
CA PRO A 88 71.04 -10.17 -40.93
C PRO A 88 70.72 -11.64 -40.62
N ALA A 89 69.59 -11.86 -39.99
CA ALA A 89 68.91 -13.16 -39.99
C ALA A 89 67.46 -12.91 -39.58
N GLY A 90 66.61 -12.63 -40.57
CA GLY A 90 65.21 -13.01 -40.40
C GLY A 90 65.16 -14.50 -40.10
N PRO A 91 64.18 -14.98 -39.29
CA PRO A 91 64.04 -16.40 -39.03
C PRO A 91 64.11 -17.15 -40.36
N SER A 92 64.92 -18.21 -40.44
CA SER A 92 64.96 -19.06 -41.62
C SER A 92 63.52 -19.47 -41.95
N SER A 93 63.16 -19.56 -43.23
CA SER A 93 61.78 -19.86 -43.66
C SER A 93 61.18 -21.08 -42.95
N ASP A 94 62.05 -22.05 -42.58
CA ASP A 94 61.70 -23.26 -41.83
C ASP A 94 61.39 -22.98 -40.34
N SER A 95 62.17 -22.10 -39.69
CA SER A 95 61.91 -21.65 -38.32
C SER A 95 60.64 -20.80 -38.23
N ALA A 96 60.39 -19.93 -39.22
CA ALA A 96 59.17 -19.13 -39.29
C ALA A 96 57.91 -20.02 -39.46
N ALA A 97 57.98 -21.05 -40.32
CA ALA A 97 56.88 -22.00 -40.49
C ALA A 97 56.60 -22.82 -39.22
N MET A 98 57.65 -23.25 -38.51
CA MET A 98 57.50 -23.97 -37.24
C MET A 98 56.89 -23.10 -36.13
N ILE A 99 57.24 -21.80 -36.07
CA ILE A 99 56.64 -20.87 -35.12
C ILE A 99 55.16 -20.64 -35.42
N ILE A 100 54.78 -20.50 -36.69
CA ILE A 100 53.36 -20.34 -37.09
C ILE A 100 52.56 -21.57 -36.71
N THR A 101 53.04 -22.78 -37.01
CA THR A 101 52.33 -24.03 -36.66
C THR A 101 52.20 -24.25 -35.15
N HIS A 102 53.23 -23.88 -34.38
CA HIS A 102 53.14 -23.89 -32.91
C HIS A 102 52.12 -22.85 -32.41
N ALA A 103 52.15 -21.63 -32.96
CA ALA A 103 51.22 -20.58 -32.60
C ALA A 103 49.76 -20.96 -32.93
N GLU A 104 49.51 -21.57 -34.09
CA GLU A 104 48.19 -22.08 -34.49
C GLU A 104 47.69 -23.18 -33.55
N ARG A 105 48.55 -24.12 -33.15
CA ARG A 105 48.20 -25.17 -32.19
C ARG A 105 47.87 -24.57 -30.82
N THR A 106 48.72 -23.68 -30.30
CA THR A 106 48.47 -23.02 -29.01
C THR A 106 47.20 -22.17 -29.05
N ALA A 107 46.94 -21.48 -30.17
CA ALA A 107 45.70 -20.72 -30.35
C ALA A 107 44.47 -21.65 -30.36
N HIS A 108 44.55 -22.81 -31.03
CA HIS A 108 43.46 -23.78 -31.05
C HIS A 108 43.18 -24.36 -29.65
N GLU A 109 44.22 -24.75 -28.92
CA GLU A 109 44.13 -25.25 -27.54
C GLU A 109 43.51 -24.19 -26.61
N ALA A 110 43.97 -22.93 -26.69
CA ALA A 110 43.39 -21.84 -25.91
C ALA A 110 41.91 -21.60 -26.24
N LEU A 111 41.51 -21.73 -27.51
CA LEU A 111 40.11 -21.61 -27.92
C LEU A 111 39.26 -22.78 -27.42
N THR A 112 39.77 -24.00 -27.43
CA THR A 112 39.04 -25.16 -26.89
C THR A 112 38.86 -25.06 -25.38
N ASP A 113 39.89 -24.62 -24.66
CA ASP A 113 39.84 -24.42 -23.22
C ASP A 113 38.88 -23.29 -22.84
N ALA A 114 38.95 -22.14 -23.53
CA ALA A 114 38.03 -21.03 -23.32
C ALA A 114 36.57 -21.43 -23.61
N ARG A 115 36.32 -22.25 -24.65
CA ARG A 115 34.99 -22.77 -24.95
C ARG A 115 34.48 -23.71 -23.87
N ALA A 116 35.31 -24.63 -23.41
CA ALA A 116 34.96 -25.56 -22.33
C ALA A 116 34.65 -24.81 -21.03
N GLU A 117 35.46 -23.81 -20.68
CA GLU A 117 35.25 -23.02 -19.48
C GLU A 117 33.97 -22.18 -19.55
N ARG A 118 33.73 -21.50 -20.68
CA ARG A 118 32.46 -20.81 -20.94
C ARG A 118 31.26 -21.75 -20.78
N GLU A 119 31.34 -22.97 -21.30
CA GLU A 119 30.25 -23.94 -21.18
C GLU A 119 30.02 -24.39 -19.73
N ARG A 120 31.08 -24.53 -18.93
CA ARG A 120 30.96 -24.80 -17.48
C ARG A 120 30.27 -23.64 -16.77
N MET A 121 30.73 -22.41 -17.01
CA MET A 121 30.12 -21.20 -16.43
C MET A 121 28.65 -21.07 -16.80
N VAL A 122 28.29 -21.28 -18.07
CA VAL A 122 26.89 -21.22 -18.52
C VAL A 122 26.05 -22.32 -17.86
N LYS A 123 26.58 -23.55 -17.72
CA LYS A 123 25.87 -24.64 -17.04
C LYS A 123 25.65 -24.34 -15.56
N GLN A 124 26.66 -23.83 -14.86
CA GLN A 124 26.54 -23.44 -13.45
C GLN A 124 25.56 -22.29 -13.27
N ALA A 125 25.65 -21.24 -14.09
CA ALA A 125 24.72 -20.11 -14.04
C ALA A 125 23.27 -20.55 -14.30
N ARG A 126 23.04 -21.46 -15.26
CA ARG A 126 21.71 -22.03 -15.52
C ARG A 126 21.19 -22.84 -14.34
N ALA A 127 22.01 -23.74 -13.78
CA ALA A 127 21.62 -24.54 -12.62
C ALA A 127 21.28 -23.67 -11.41
N GLU A 128 22.05 -22.60 -11.18
CA GLU A 128 21.79 -21.64 -10.11
C GLU A 128 20.49 -20.85 -10.36
N ALA A 129 20.28 -20.36 -11.59
CA ALA A 129 19.05 -19.67 -11.96
C ALA A 129 17.81 -20.56 -11.79
N GLU A 130 17.90 -21.83 -12.19
CA GLU A 130 16.83 -22.83 -12.00
C GLU A 130 16.58 -23.12 -10.51
N ARG A 131 17.62 -23.14 -9.67
CA ARG A 131 17.48 -23.27 -8.22
C ARG A 131 16.75 -22.07 -7.63
N ILE A 132 17.22 -20.86 -7.92
CA ILE A 132 16.59 -19.62 -7.45
C ILE A 132 15.13 -19.53 -7.90
N THR A 133 14.84 -19.90 -9.15
CA THR A 133 13.48 -19.87 -9.69
C THR A 133 12.57 -20.85 -8.94
N ARG A 134 13.03 -22.08 -8.69
CA ARG A 134 12.27 -23.07 -7.91
C ARG A 134 12.05 -22.61 -6.47
N ASP A 135 13.08 -22.07 -5.82
CA ASP A 135 12.96 -21.59 -4.45
C ASP A 135 12.00 -20.41 -4.34
N ALA A 136 12.03 -19.50 -5.33
CA ALA A 136 11.09 -18.38 -5.44
C ALA A 136 9.65 -18.87 -5.67
N GLN A 137 9.45 -19.86 -6.55
CA GLN A 137 8.14 -20.48 -6.78
C GLN A 137 7.59 -21.13 -5.51
N LEU A 138 8.40 -21.93 -4.80
CA LEU A 138 8.00 -22.56 -3.53
C LEU A 138 7.73 -21.55 -2.41
N GLN A 139 8.44 -20.42 -2.39
CA GLN A 139 8.13 -19.32 -1.47
C GLN A 139 6.78 -18.67 -1.84
N ALA A 140 6.55 -18.39 -3.12
CA ALA A 140 5.30 -17.80 -3.59
C ALA A 140 4.10 -18.70 -3.25
N GLU A 141 4.19 -20.01 -3.53
CA GLU A 141 3.14 -20.98 -3.20
C GLU A 141 2.84 -21.03 -1.69
N ARG A 142 3.88 -20.98 -0.84
CA ARG A 142 3.68 -20.94 0.62
C ARG A 142 3.01 -19.67 1.09
N ILE A 143 3.38 -18.52 0.51
CA ILE A 143 2.77 -17.23 0.85
C ILE A 143 1.32 -17.21 0.40
N GLU A 144 1.04 -17.65 -0.82
CA GLU A 144 -0.31 -17.71 -1.38
C GLU A 144 -1.20 -18.64 -0.56
N HIS A 145 -0.73 -19.87 -0.30
CA HIS A 145 -1.47 -20.83 0.53
C HIS A 145 -1.71 -20.28 1.95
N GLY A 146 -0.70 -19.66 2.55
CA GLY A 146 -0.85 -19.02 3.86
C GLY A 146 -1.80 -17.82 3.86
N ALA A 147 -1.84 -17.03 2.79
CA ALA A 147 -2.77 -15.91 2.63
C ALA A 147 -4.21 -16.39 2.44
N LEU A 148 -4.41 -17.43 1.62
CA LEU A 148 -5.72 -18.04 1.39
C LEU A 148 -6.29 -18.65 2.68
N SER A 149 -5.48 -19.44 3.41
CA SER A 149 -5.91 -20.05 4.68
C SER A 149 -6.29 -19.00 5.72
N ARG A 150 -5.49 -17.94 5.89
CA ARG A 150 -5.83 -16.84 6.81
C ARG A 150 -7.07 -16.07 6.39
N SER A 151 -7.27 -15.86 5.09
CA SER A 151 -8.48 -15.23 4.57
C SER A 151 -9.73 -16.08 4.84
N GLN A 152 -9.63 -17.40 4.66
CA GLN A 152 -10.73 -18.32 4.96
C GLN A 152 -11.06 -18.34 6.46
N GLU A 153 -10.06 -18.42 7.33
CA GLU A 153 -10.24 -18.35 8.78
C GLU A 153 -10.90 -17.04 9.21
N LEU A 154 -10.45 -15.90 8.66
CA LEU A 154 -11.06 -14.61 8.93
C LEU A 154 -12.52 -14.56 8.47
N HIS A 155 -12.83 -15.07 7.28
CA HIS A 155 -14.21 -15.15 6.80
C HIS A 155 -15.09 -16.03 7.69
N GLN A 156 -14.57 -17.16 8.18
CA GLN A 156 -15.29 -18.03 9.11
C GLN A 156 -15.59 -17.28 10.41
N HIS A 157 -14.58 -16.69 11.04
CA HIS A 157 -14.77 -15.93 12.28
C HIS A 157 -15.72 -14.73 12.10
N MET A 158 -15.66 -14.03 10.95
CA MET A 158 -16.60 -12.95 10.64
C MET A 158 -18.02 -13.46 10.44
N SER A 159 -18.20 -14.63 9.81
CA SER A 159 -19.50 -15.27 9.64
C SER A 159 -20.10 -15.72 10.98
N GLU A 160 -19.29 -16.30 11.86
CA GLU A 160 -19.69 -16.68 13.22
C GLU A 160 -20.12 -15.45 14.02
N ARG A 161 -19.29 -14.40 14.04
CA ARG A 161 -19.62 -13.10 14.65
C ARG A 161 -20.92 -12.53 14.09
N HIS A 162 -21.14 -12.66 12.78
CA HIS A 162 -22.38 -12.18 12.17
C HIS A 162 -23.60 -12.99 12.63
N ALA A 163 -23.48 -14.32 12.71
CA ALA A 163 -24.53 -15.18 13.26
C ALA A 163 -24.86 -14.84 14.72
N ASP A 164 -23.84 -14.61 15.55
CA ASP A 164 -24.01 -14.19 16.95
C ASP A 164 -24.74 -12.85 17.06
N LEU A 165 -24.36 -11.87 16.23
CA LEU A 165 -25.03 -10.57 16.19
C LEU A 165 -26.49 -10.70 15.75
N GLN A 166 -26.78 -11.57 14.77
CA GLN A 166 -28.15 -11.85 14.36
C GLN A 166 -28.96 -12.47 15.51
N GLU A 167 -28.38 -13.42 16.25
CA GLU A 167 -29.06 -14.07 17.37
C GLU A 167 -29.31 -13.11 18.53
N LEU A 168 -28.32 -12.27 18.86
CA LEU A 168 -28.50 -11.22 19.85
C LEU A 168 -29.59 -10.23 19.41
N ASN A 169 -29.64 -9.87 18.13
CA ASN A 169 -30.68 -8.99 17.61
C ASN A 169 -32.07 -9.63 17.71
N ARG A 170 -32.22 -10.93 17.37
CA ARG A 170 -33.47 -11.68 17.56
C ARG A 170 -33.90 -11.68 19.02
N SER A 171 -32.97 -11.96 19.93
CA SER A 171 -33.21 -11.94 21.37
C SER A 171 -33.66 -10.55 21.85
N ARG A 172 -33.02 -9.48 21.35
CA ARG A 172 -33.44 -8.09 21.67
C ARG A 172 -34.84 -7.78 21.17
N MET A 173 -35.19 -8.20 19.95
CA MET A 173 -36.53 -7.99 19.40
C MET A 173 -37.59 -8.78 20.18
N ALA A 174 -37.30 -10.02 20.57
CA ALA A 174 -38.19 -10.83 21.38
C ALA A 174 -38.42 -10.21 22.78
N LEU A 175 -37.35 -9.75 23.45
CA LEU A 175 -37.46 -9.05 24.73
C LEU A 175 -38.23 -7.72 24.60
N ALA A 176 -38.01 -6.98 23.52
CA ALA A 176 -38.76 -5.74 23.25
C ALA A 176 -40.25 -6.02 23.06
N GLN A 177 -40.60 -7.10 22.33
CA GLN A 177 -41.98 -7.54 22.16
C GLN A 177 -42.61 -7.95 23.50
N GLN A 178 -41.91 -8.75 24.31
CA GLN A 178 -42.38 -9.14 25.64
C GLN A 178 -42.63 -7.93 26.56
N LEU A 179 -41.76 -6.91 26.51
CA LEU A 179 -41.96 -5.67 27.26
C LEU A 179 -43.19 -4.89 26.78
N ALA A 180 -43.42 -4.84 25.47
CA ALA A 180 -44.60 -4.21 24.88
C ALA A 180 -45.88 -4.94 25.30
N ASP A 181 -45.88 -6.27 25.25
CA ASP A 181 -47.01 -7.11 25.68
C ASP A 181 -47.30 -6.93 27.17
N LEU A 182 -46.26 -6.92 28.02
CA LEU A 182 -46.43 -6.70 29.46
C LEU A 182 -46.99 -5.31 29.77
N ARG A 183 -46.52 -4.27 29.09
CA ARG A 183 -47.07 -2.91 29.22
C ARG A 183 -48.54 -2.87 28.84
N ARG A 184 -48.90 -3.49 27.70
CA ARG A 184 -50.29 -3.60 27.26
C ARG A 184 -51.16 -4.32 28.29
N LEU A 185 -50.69 -5.43 28.86
CA LEU A 185 -51.41 -6.17 29.90
C LEU A 185 -51.62 -5.31 31.16
N VAL A 186 -50.61 -4.55 31.58
CA VAL A 186 -50.71 -3.62 32.72
C VAL A 186 -51.73 -2.52 32.44
N ASP A 187 -51.68 -1.91 31.26
CA ASP A 187 -52.62 -0.85 30.87
C ASP A 187 -54.06 -1.37 30.80
N GLU A 188 -54.28 -2.56 30.22
CA GLU A 188 -55.57 -3.22 30.16
C GLU A 188 -56.10 -3.56 31.56
N TYR A 189 -55.27 -4.17 32.41
CA TYR A 189 -55.65 -4.49 33.79
C TYR A 189 -56.01 -3.24 34.58
N ARG A 190 -55.24 -2.15 34.42
CA ARG A 190 -55.54 -0.87 35.07
C ARG A 190 -56.87 -0.30 34.58
N SER A 191 -57.12 -0.31 33.27
CA SER A 191 -58.39 0.16 32.69
C SER A 191 -59.58 -0.67 33.18
N GLN A 192 -59.43 -2.00 33.24
CA GLN A 192 -60.46 -2.90 33.76
C GLN A 192 -60.74 -2.66 35.24
N LEU A 193 -59.70 -2.48 36.04
CA LEU A 193 -59.83 -2.20 37.47
C LEU A 193 -60.52 -0.85 37.71
N THR A 194 -60.10 0.20 37.01
CA THR A 194 -60.72 1.53 37.09
C THR A 194 -62.20 1.47 36.69
N GLY A 195 -62.53 0.87 35.54
CA GLY A 195 -63.94 0.74 35.13
C GLY A 195 -64.78 -0.13 36.07
N SER A 196 -64.21 -1.17 36.68
CA SER A 196 -64.90 -1.98 37.69
C SER A 196 -65.17 -1.20 38.97
N LEU A 197 -64.22 -0.36 39.41
CA LEU A 197 -64.38 0.50 40.57
C LEU A 197 -65.40 1.61 40.31
N GLU A 198 -65.34 2.28 39.15
CA GLU A 198 -66.32 3.30 38.73
C GLU A 198 -67.74 2.70 38.68
N ASN A 199 -67.93 1.56 38.01
CA ASN A 199 -69.23 0.89 37.96
C ASN A 199 -69.76 0.49 39.35
N ARG A 200 -68.88 0.06 40.27
CA ARG A 200 -69.28 -0.26 41.65
C ARG A 200 -69.65 0.97 42.45
N LEU A 201 -68.94 2.08 42.28
CA LEU A 201 -69.27 3.36 42.92
C LEU A 201 -70.62 3.87 42.42
N ASP A 202 -70.87 3.85 41.11
CA ASP A 202 -72.15 4.25 40.51
C ASP A 202 -73.34 3.38 40.99
N ASP A 203 -73.13 2.09 41.25
CA ASP A 203 -74.14 1.19 41.82
C ASP A 203 -74.43 1.52 43.29
N ILE A 204 -73.40 1.89 44.07
CA ILE A 204 -73.56 2.33 45.46
C ILE A 204 -74.29 3.68 45.50
N GLU A 205 -73.90 4.64 44.65
CA GLU A 205 -74.55 5.95 44.56
C GLU A 205 -76.02 5.81 44.18
N ARG A 206 -76.34 5.01 43.15
CA ARG A 206 -77.74 4.71 42.78
C ARG A 206 -78.55 4.09 43.91
N ARG A 207 -78.00 3.10 44.62
CA ARG A 207 -78.69 2.51 45.79
C ARG A 207 -78.87 3.52 46.92
N ALA A 208 -77.90 4.41 47.15
CA ALA A 208 -78.00 5.44 48.17
C ALA A 208 -79.12 6.44 47.84
N ASP A 209 -79.24 6.86 46.58
CA ASP A 209 -80.34 7.70 46.10
C ASP A 209 -81.69 7.00 46.26
N GLU A 210 -81.79 5.71 45.92
CA GLU A 210 -83.00 4.90 46.15
C GLU A 210 -83.41 4.85 47.64
N TYR A 211 -82.44 4.73 48.56
CA TYR A 211 -82.71 4.78 50.00
C TYR A 211 -83.21 6.15 50.46
N LEU A 212 -82.59 7.23 49.98
CA LEU A 212 -82.98 8.61 50.30
C LEU A 212 -84.39 8.92 49.76
N ASP A 213 -84.71 8.47 48.55
CA ASP A 213 -86.04 8.61 47.95
C ASP A 213 -87.10 7.79 48.70
N GLN A 214 -86.75 6.62 49.25
CA GLN A 214 -87.62 5.83 50.11
C GLN A 214 -87.93 6.50 51.47
N GLU A 215 -87.02 7.28 52.04
CA GLU A 215 -87.27 8.11 53.24
C GLU A 215 -88.08 9.38 52.92
N ALA A 216 -87.98 9.91 51.70
CA ALA A 216 -88.70 11.10 51.24
C ALA A 216 -90.17 10.83 50.83
N ALA A 217 -90.57 9.57 50.66
CA ALA A 217 -91.97 9.21 50.43
C ALA A 217 -92.81 9.46 51.70
N PRO A 218 -93.84 10.32 51.67
CA PRO A 218 -94.69 10.52 52.84
C PRO A 218 -95.46 9.24 53.12
N GLN A 219 -95.18 8.61 54.27
CA GLN A 219 -96.04 7.59 54.87
C GLN A 219 -97.48 8.14 54.94
N PRO A 220 -98.48 7.54 54.26
CA PRO A 220 -99.87 7.93 54.44
C PRO A 220 -100.32 7.48 55.83
N TRP A 221 -100.30 8.40 56.77
CA TRP A 221 -101.03 8.27 58.01
C TRP A 221 -102.51 8.03 57.67
N SER A 222 -103.09 6.90 58.06
CA SER A 222 -104.48 6.84 58.54
C SER A 222 -104.91 5.43 58.95
N LYS A 223 -104.68 5.11 60.23
CA LYS A 223 -105.75 5.07 61.26
C LYS A 223 -105.23 4.32 62.48
N ARG A 224 -105.16 5.03 63.61
CA ARG A 224 -105.21 4.39 64.92
C ARG A 224 -106.57 3.69 65.07
N ARG A 225 -106.55 2.43 65.50
CA ARG A 225 -107.58 1.81 66.35
C ARG A 225 -106.89 0.84 67.31
N PRO A 226 -107.45 0.59 68.51
CA PRO A 226 -106.74 0.73 69.77
C PRO A 226 -106.19 -0.59 70.26
N LEU A 227 -105.40 -0.50 71.34
CA LEU A 227 -104.79 -1.60 72.07
C LEU A 227 -105.74 -2.77 72.32
N GLU A 228 -105.32 -3.96 71.91
CA GLU A 228 -105.59 -5.21 72.62
C GLU A 228 -104.25 -5.81 73.07
N THR A 229 -104.18 -6.12 74.35
CA THR A 229 -103.05 -6.76 75.05
C THR A 229 -103.17 -8.31 74.95
N PRO A 230 -102.30 -9.14 75.55
CA PRO A 230 -101.40 -10.00 74.80
C PRO A 230 -101.72 -11.51 74.94
N GLY A 231 -101.26 -12.33 73.99
CA GLY A 231 -101.13 -13.79 74.12
C GLY A 231 -100.07 -14.26 73.13
N ARG A 232 -98.82 -14.46 73.56
CA ARG A 232 -98.22 -15.68 74.14
C ARG A 232 -97.95 -16.76 73.08
N ASP A 233 -96.71 -17.26 73.15
CA ASP A 233 -96.10 -18.39 72.43
C ASP A 233 -95.66 -18.07 70.99
N GLY A 234 -94.44 -18.36 70.55
CA GLY A 234 -93.30 -19.00 71.17
C GLY A 234 -92.17 -19.03 70.13
N THR A 235 -90.94 -18.84 70.62
CA THR A 235 -89.75 -19.63 70.26
C THR A 235 -89.56 -20.01 68.78
N GLN A 236 -88.52 -19.47 68.12
CA GLN A 236 -87.28 -20.22 67.83
C GLN A 236 -86.30 -19.42 66.94
N VAL A 237 -85.09 -19.28 67.48
CA VAL A 237 -83.80 -19.08 66.78
C VAL A 237 -83.33 -20.47 66.31
N PRO A 238 -82.75 -20.65 65.10
CA PRO A 238 -81.28 -20.78 64.96
C PRO A 238 -80.72 -20.03 63.73
N THR A 239 -79.53 -19.40 63.76
CA THR A 239 -78.15 -19.95 63.80
C THR A 239 -77.55 -20.24 62.40
N GLN A 240 -76.64 -19.34 61.98
CA GLN A 240 -75.25 -19.55 61.50
C GLN A 240 -74.89 -20.63 60.43
N GLN A 241 -74.14 -20.23 59.38
CA GLN A 241 -72.93 -20.90 58.82
C GLN A 241 -72.37 -20.05 57.64
N GLN A 242 -71.13 -19.56 57.58
CA GLN A 242 -69.78 -20.17 57.51
C GLN A 242 -69.56 -21.23 56.42
N ARG A 243 -68.78 -20.87 55.38
CA ARG A 243 -67.70 -21.64 54.69
C ARG A 243 -67.26 -20.85 53.44
N ALA A 244 -66.03 -20.36 53.30
CA ALA A 244 -64.74 -21.06 53.16
C ALA A 244 -64.72 -22.00 51.93
N GLY A 245 -63.97 -21.57 50.93
CA GLY A 245 -63.60 -22.27 49.70
C GLY A 245 -62.64 -21.38 48.93
#